data_AF-A0A286QTX5-F1
#
_entry.id   AF-A0A286QTX5-F1
#
_cell.length_a   1.000
_cell.length_b   1.000
_cell.length_c   1.000
_cell.angle_alpha   90.00
_cell.angle_beta   90.00
_cell.angle_gamma   90.00
#
_symmetry.space_group_name_H-M   'P 1'
#
loop_
_entity.id
_entity.type
_entity.pdbx_description
1 polymer ?
#
loop_
_entity_poly.entity_id
_entity_poly.type
_entity_poly.pdbx_seq_one_letter_code
_entity_poly.pdbx_strand_id
1 'polypeptide(L)' 'NRLVTFFTEEFKRKNKGKNLASSHRALRRLRTACERAKRTLSSATQATIEIDALFENVDFQATITRARFEELCGDLFRS' A
#
# COMPACT_ATOMS: atom_id res chain seq x y z
N ASN A 1 4.30 -8.40 5.20
CA ASN A 1 4.29 -6.98 4.78
C ASN A 1 2.83 -6.54 4.54
N ARG A 2 2.06 -6.31 5.63
CA ARG A 2 0.59 -6.15 5.60
C ARG A 2 0.12 -4.96 4.76
N LEU A 3 0.86 -3.85 4.78
CA LEU A 3 0.57 -2.65 3.98
C LEU A 3 0.55 -2.94 2.47
N VAL A 4 1.50 -3.75 1.99
CA VAL A 4 1.60 -4.11 0.57
C VAL A 4 0.41 -4.96 0.15
N THR A 5 0.02 -5.93 0.97
CA THR A 5 -1.17 -6.77 0.72
C THR A 5 -2.43 -5.92 0.71
N PHE A 6 -2.58 -5.03 1.69
CA PHE A 6 -3.72 -4.11 1.78
C PHE A 6 -3.88 -3.28 0.48
N PHE A 7 -2.80 -2.63 0.02
CA PHE A 7 -2.86 -1.84 -1.21
C PHE A 7 -2.93 -2.66 -2.49
N THR A 8 -2.44 -3.90 -2.48
CA THR A 8 -2.62 -4.82 -3.62
C THR A 8 -4.10 -5.16 -3.81
N GLU A 9 -4.81 -5.48 -2.72
CA GLU A 9 -6.25 -5.73 -2.75
C GLU A 9 -7.06 -4.46 -3.05
N GLU A 10 -6.63 -3.31 -2.52
CA GLU A 10 -7.26 -2.03 -2.83
C GLU A 10 -7.16 -1.68 -4.32
N PHE A 11 -5.97 -1.83 -4.91
CA PHE A 11 -5.76 -1.62 -6.33
C PHE A 11 -6.63 -2.57 -7.16
N LYS A 12 -6.66 -3.86 -6.80
CA LYS A 12 -7.48 -4.86 -7.48
C LYS A 12 -8.97 -4.49 -7.45
N ARG A 13 -9.46 -4.00 -6.29
CA ARG A 13 -10.84 -3.53 -6.12
C ARG A 13 -11.15 -2.30 -6.97
N LYS A 14 -10.26 -1.30 -6.98
CA LYS A 14 -10.43 -0.05 -7.74
C LYS A 14 -10.34 -0.26 -9.25
N ASN A 15 -9.55 -1.24 -9.70
CA ASN A 15 -9.18 -1.39 -11.11
C ASN A 15 -9.76 -2.67 -11.75
N LYS A 16 -11.05 -2.96 -11.51
CA LYS A 16 -11.79 -4.06 -12.17
C LYS A 16 -11.11 -5.44 -12.07
N GLY A 17 -10.46 -5.73 -10.95
CA GLY A 17 -9.81 -7.02 -10.72
C GLY A 17 -8.39 -7.14 -11.29
N LYS A 18 -7.79 -6.05 -11.81
CA LYS A 18 -6.40 -6.05 -12.28
C LYS A 18 -5.45 -6.50 -11.18
N ASN A 19 -4.76 -7.62 -11.42
CA ASN A 19 -3.93 -8.27 -10.43
C ASN A 19 -2.47 -7.80 -10.50
N LEU A 20 -2.10 -6.90 -9.59
CA LEU A 20 -0.71 -6.44 -9.41
C LEU A 20 0.28 -7.57 -9.14
N ALA A 21 -0.17 -8.69 -8.55
CA ALA A 21 0.71 -9.79 -8.20
C ALA A 21 1.36 -10.47 -9.42
N SER A 22 0.81 -10.25 -10.62
CA SER A 22 1.39 -10.73 -11.89
C SER A 22 2.67 -9.98 -12.28
N SER A 23 2.90 -8.76 -11.78
CA SER A 23 4.05 -7.94 -12.14
C SER A 23 5.01 -7.72 -10.97
N HIS A 24 6.16 -8.38 -11.01
CA HIS A 24 7.25 -8.19 -10.05
C HIS A 24 7.75 -6.74 -10.01
N ARG A 25 7.74 -6.05 -11.15
CA ARG A 25 8.11 -4.63 -11.24
C ARG A 25 7.12 -3.76 -10.46
N ALA A 26 5.81 -3.96 -10.68
CA ALA A 26 4.78 -3.19 -10.00
C ALA A 26 4.80 -3.45 -8.48
N LEU A 27 4.94 -4.72 -8.06
CA LEU A 27 5.09 -5.09 -6.65
C LEU A 27 6.31 -4.44 -6.00
N ARG A 28 7.47 -4.38 -6.69
CA ARG A 28 8.67 -3.72 -6.15
C ARG A 28 8.44 -2.23 -5.93
N ARG A 29 7.82 -1.54 -6.90
CA ARG A 29 7.48 -0.10 -6.77
C ARG A 29 6.52 0.14 -5.61
N LEU A 30 5.47 -0.69 -5.51
CA LEU A 30 4.51 -0.62 -4.41
C LEU A 30 5.21 -0.85 -3.05
N ARG A 31 6.10 -1.84 -2.94
CA ARG A 31 6.88 -2.09 -1.71
C ARG A 31 7.70 -0.86 -1.31
N THR A 32 8.41 -0.24 -2.25
CA THR A 32 9.19 0.98 -1.96
C THR A 32 8.32 2.11 -1.44
N ALA A 33 7.15 2.33 -2.06
CA ALA A 33 6.21 3.35 -1.60
C ALA A 33 5.62 3.00 -0.21
N CYS A 34 5.31 1.73 0.03
CA CYS A 34 4.85 1.25 1.33
C CYS A 34 5.90 1.44 2.43
N GLU A 35 7.19 1.23 2.16
CA GLU A 35 8.26 1.53 3.12
C GLU A 35 8.36 3.03 3.42
N ARG A 36 8.20 3.89 2.42
CA ARG A 36 8.15 5.34 2.63
C ARG A 36 6.95 5.72 3.49
N ALA A 37 5.77 5.22 3.17
CA ALA A 37 4.55 5.47 3.94
C ALA A 37 4.70 5.00 5.39
N LYS A 38 5.28 3.83 5.64
CA LYS A 38 5.56 3.34 7.00
C LYS A 38 6.45 4.30 7.80
N ARG A 39 7.55 4.79 7.20
CA ARG A 39 8.43 5.77 7.84
C ARG A 39 7.69 7.07 8.15
N THR A 40 6.86 7.56 7.23
CA THR A 40 6.04 8.74 7.45
C THR A 40 5.04 8.52 8.59
N LEU A 41 4.37 7.36 8.63
CA LEU A 41 3.41 7.03 9.68
C LEU A 41 4.05 6.87 11.06
N SER A 42 5.36 6.63 11.16
CA SER A 42 6.07 6.63 12.45
C SER A 42 6.11 8.00 13.11
N SER A 43 6.01 9.11 12.36
CA SER A 43 6.01 10.47 12.90
C SER A 43 4.72 11.25 12.63
N ALA A 44 4.04 11.00 11.51
CA ALA A 44 2.78 11.64 11.12
C ALA A 44 1.55 10.74 11.34
N THR A 45 0.36 11.35 11.38
CA THR A 45 -0.93 10.66 11.55
C THR A 45 -1.50 10.07 10.26
N GLN A 46 -0.98 10.47 9.10
CA GLN A 46 -1.38 9.98 7.78
C GLN A 46 -0.22 10.00 6.80
N ALA A 47 -0.31 9.18 5.75
CA ALA A 47 0.61 9.16 4.64
C ALA A 47 -0.15 8.91 3.33
N THR A 48 0.27 9.60 2.27
CA THR A 48 -0.26 9.41 0.92
C THR A 48 0.76 8.66 0.08
N ILE A 49 0.30 7.67 -0.66
CA ILE A 49 1.08 6.91 -1.64
C ILE A 49 0.59 7.30 -3.02
N GLU A 50 1.52 7.74 -3.86
CA GLU A 50 1.32 8.10 -5.25
C GLU A 50 2.36 7.38 -6.10
N ILE A 51 1.90 6.64 -7.10
CA ILE A 51 2.77 5.91 -8.04
C ILE A 51 2.17 5.99 -9.44
N ASP A 52 2.84 6.71 -10.32
CA ASP A 52 2.44 6.83 -11.73
C ASP A 52 2.64 5.53 -12.49
N ALA A 53 1.71 5.19 -13.37
CA ALA A 53 1.73 4.00 -14.21
C ALA A 53 2.16 2.73 -13.43
N LEU A 54 1.54 2.50 -12.27
CA LEU A 54 1.90 1.39 -11.38
C LEU A 54 1.75 0.04 -12.10
N PHE A 55 0.64 -0.15 -12.82
CA PHE A 55 0.35 -1.36 -13.58
C PHE A 55 -0.55 -1.07 -14.78
N GLU A 56 -0.19 -1.56 -15.97
CA GLU A 56 -0.94 -1.32 -17.22
C GLU A 56 -1.29 0.16 -17.48
N ASN A 57 -0.34 1.07 -17.24
CA ASN A 57 -0.53 2.52 -17.35
C ASN A 57 -1.63 3.09 -16.45
N VAL A 58 -1.97 2.39 -15.36
CA VAL A 58 -2.89 2.88 -14.34
C VAL A 58 -2.09 3.49 -13.20
N ASP A 59 -2.38 4.76 -12.90
CA ASP A 59 -1.84 5.45 -11.74
C ASP A 59 -2.46 4.92 -10.45
N PHE A 60 -1.68 4.91 -9.38
CA PHE A 60 -2.17 4.51 -8.08
C PHE A 60 -1.98 5.62 -7.06
N GLN A 61 -3.10 6.04 -6.49
CA GLN A 61 -3.14 6.96 -5.36
C GLN A 61 -3.97 6.36 -4.22
N ALA A 62 -3.40 6.36 -3.03
CA ALA A 62 -4.08 5.94 -1.81
C ALA A 62 -3.55 6.68 -0.59
N THR A 63 -4.44 6.99 0.35
CA THR A 63 -4.09 7.61 1.63
C THR A 63 -4.37 6.62 2.75
N ILE A 64 -3.45 6.52 3.70
CA ILE A 64 -3.60 5.67 4.88
C ILE A 64 -3.30 6.48 6.14
N THR A 65 -4.10 6.25 7.18
CA THR A 65 -3.90 6.85 8.50
C THR A 65 -3.08 5.91 9.39
N ARG A 66 -2.42 6.47 10.41
CA ARG A 66 -1.67 5.72 11.42
C ARG A 66 -2.59 4.72 12.13
N ALA A 67 -3.80 5.16 12.52
CA ALA A 67 -4.79 4.29 13.15
C ALA A 67 -5.13 3.08 12.27
N ARG A 68 -5.33 3.28 10.96
CA ARG A 68 -5.60 2.18 10.04
C ARG A 68 -4.40 1.25 9.88
N PHE A 69 -3.20 1.80 9.88
CA PHE A 69 -1.96 1.00 9.84
C PHE A 69 -1.76 0.16 11.11
N GLU A 70 -2.03 0.73 12.28
CA GLU A 70 -1.98 0.04 13.57
C GLU A 70 -3.02 -1.09 13.63
N GLU A 71 -4.25 -0.84 13.15
CA GLU A 71 -5.29 -1.86 13.02
C GLU A 71 -4.84 -3.02 12.13
N LEU A 72 -4.24 -2.72 10.96
CA LEU A 72 -3.70 -3.72 10.04
C LEU A 72 -2.56 -4.57 10.62
N CYS A 73 -1.89 -4.05 11.65
CA CYS A 73 -0.79 -4.71 12.34
C CYS A 73 -1.18 -5.16 13.76
N GLY A 74 -2.45 -5.04 14.14
CA GLY A 74 -2.90 -5.29 15.51
C GLY A 74 -2.67 -6.73 15.98
N ASP A 75 -2.60 -7.68 15.04
CA ASP A 75 -2.20 -9.07 15.28
C ASP A 75 -0.74 -9.21 15.74
N LEU A 76 0.13 -8.27 15.37
CA LEU A 76 1.55 -8.28 15.73
C LEU A 76 1.84 -7.61 17.07
N PHE A 77 0.90 -6.81 17.60
CA PHE A 77 1.04 -6.08 18.87
C PHE A 77 0.30 -6.74 20.04
N ARG A 78 -0.56 -7.74 19.77
CA ARG A 78 -1.14 -8.61 20.79
C ARG A 78 -0.23 -9.81 21.01
N SER A 79 0.84 -9.60 21.77
CA SER A 79 1.74 -10.63 22.30
C SER A 79 1.78 -10.53 23.82
#